data_AF-A0A934K7R9-F1
#
_entry.id   AF-A0A934K7R9-F1
#
_cell.length_a   1.000
_cell.length_b   1.000
_cell.length_c   1.000
_cell.angle_alpha   90.00
_cell.angle_beta   90.00
_cell.angle_gamma   90.00
#
_symmetry.space_group_name_H-M   'P 1'
#
loop_
_entity.id
_entity.type
_entity.pdbx_description
1 polymer ?
#
loop_
_entity_poly.entity_id
_entity_poly.type
_entity_poly.pdbx_seq_one_letter_code
_entity_poly.pdbx_strand_id
1 'polypeptide(L)'
;MSDVQLRPDADGEAAFCCPECDQKCVPRAIRSGVRWIFACPDHGLIDNWSEAAPRVRGCEGATGSMNPEERLWLLERAFDEYGRSPLDQDYMVIEQLGRPDHYVQFMHHGDDSVLLAEVSSREWGGSPSDGSLAPESVQVLAELGFTGGGPLKNYRRDGIADRTPIELAAMAERLFVVAYGPSADFEVSIQFKCDEALHRLFLRLMFEQARG
;
A
#
# COMPACT_ATOMS: atom_id res chain seq x y z
N MET A 1 -23.25 -4.19 7.91
CA MET A 1 -22.98 -3.87 6.49
C MET A 1 -22.88 -5.20 5.77
N SER A 2 -23.37 -5.30 4.54
CA SER A 2 -23.29 -6.55 3.78
C SER A 2 -21.87 -6.73 3.25
N ASP A 3 -21.25 -7.88 3.52
CA ASP A 3 -19.86 -8.16 3.15
C ASP A 3 -19.74 -8.60 1.68
N VAL A 4 -18.58 -8.33 1.07
CA VAL A 4 -18.29 -8.83 -0.28
C VAL A 4 -18.11 -10.35 -0.21
N GLN A 5 -18.85 -11.07 -1.04
CA GLN A 5 -18.90 -12.53 -0.99
C GLN A 5 -18.05 -13.14 -2.10
N LEU A 6 -17.27 -14.18 -1.75
CA LEU A 6 -16.64 -15.03 -2.75
C LEU A 6 -17.71 -15.95 -3.36
N ARG A 7 -18.06 -15.72 -4.62
CA ARG A 7 -19.05 -16.47 -5.38
C ARG A 7 -18.52 -16.76 -6.79
N PRO A 8 -19.00 -17.81 -7.47
CA PRO A 8 -18.75 -17.93 -8.90
C PRO A 8 -19.30 -16.70 -9.64
N ASP A 9 -18.52 -16.08 -10.52
CA ASP A 9 -19.01 -15.06 -11.45
C ASP A 9 -19.83 -15.68 -12.58
N ALA A 10 -20.23 -14.85 -13.56
CA ALA A 10 -21.00 -15.28 -14.72
C ALA A 10 -20.31 -16.38 -15.56
N ASP A 11 -18.98 -16.49 -15.45
CA ASP A 11 -18.16 -17.47 -16.16
C ASP A 11 -17.86 -18.71 -15.29
N GLY A 12 -18.34 -18.73 -14.04
CA GLY A 12 -18.13 -19.81 -13.09
C GLY A 12 -16.78 -19.74 -12.34
N GLU A 13 -16.02 -18.65 -12.50
CA GLU A 13 -14.78 -18.43 -11.78
C GLU A 13 -15.04 -17.82 -10.40
N ALA A 14 -14.27 -18.22 -9.38
CA ALA A 14 -14.42 -17.64 -8.06
C ALA A 14 -14.06 -16.15 -8.08
N ALA A 15 -15.05 -15.28 -7.84
CA ALA A 15 -14.95 -13.84 -7.85
C ALA A 15 -15.55 -13.23 -6.58
N PHE A 16 -15.05 -12.05 -6.22
CA PHE A 16 -15.65 -11.25 -5.17
C PHE A 16 -16.81 -10.45 -5.78
N CYS A 17 -18.03 -10.73 -5.35
CA CYS A 17 -19.23 -10.11 -5.88
C CYS A 17 -19.79 -9.05 -4.93
N CYS A 18 -20.25 -7.94 -5.51
CA CYS A 18 -20.94 -6.89 -4.78
C CYS A 18 -22.21 -7.48 -4.12
N PRO A 19 -22.44 -7.28 -2.82
CA PRO A 19 -23.62 -7.82 -2.15
C PRO A 19 -24.93 -7.15 -2.60
N GLU A 20 -24.85 -6.00 -3.29
CA GLU A 20 -26.03 -5.22 -3.71
C GLU A 20 -26.46 -5.52 -5.16
N CYS A 21 -25.52 -5.75 -6.09
CA CYS A 21 -25.85 -6.04 -7.50
C CYS A 21 -25.22 -7.31 -8.06
N ASP A 22 -24.53 -8.11 -7.26
CA ASP A 22 -23.81 -9.33 -7.65
C ASP A 22 -22.71 -9.14 -8.73
N GLN A 23 -22.41 -7.90 -9.11
CA GLN A 23 -21.34 -7.58 -10.05
C GLN A 23 -19.96 -7.95 -9.49
N LYS A 24 -19.07 -8.41 -10.37
CA LYS A 24 -17.67 -8.68 -10.06
C LYS A 24 -16.99 -7.41 -9.58
N CYS A 25 -16.45 -7.47 -8.37
CA CYS A 25 -15.66 -6.41 -7.77
C CYS A 25 -14.17 -6.64 -8.00
N VAL A 26 -13.43 -5.54 -8.14
CA VAL A 26 -11.97 -5.57 -8.28
C VAL A 26 -11.31 -5.07 -6.98
N PRO A 27 -10.26 -5.72 -6.47
CA PRO A 27 -9.51 -5.18 -5.34
C PRO A 27 -8.89 -3.84 -5.74
N ARG A 28 -8.91 -2.86 -4.82
CA ARG A 28 -8.37 -1.50 -5.02
C ARG A 28 -7.33 -1.10 -3.98
N ALA A 29 -7.42 -1.64 -2.78
CA ALA A 29 -6.37 -1.50 -1.79
C ALA A 29 -6.39 -2.68 -0.82
N ILE A 30 -5.25 -2.91 -0.17
CA ILE A 30 -5.17 -3.70 1.06
C ILE A 30 -4.87 -2.76 2.23
N ARG A 31 -5.53 -3.00 3.36
CA ARG A 31 -5.36 -2.33 4.65
C ARG A 31 -4.93 -3.35 5.71
N SER A 32 -4.66 -2.83 6.91
CA SER A 32 -4.34 -3.64 8.08
C SER A 32 -5.31 -4.77 8.38
N GLY A 33 -4.75 -5.86 8.91
CA GLY A 33 -5.47 -7.11 9.14
C GLY A 33 -5.92 -7.80 7.85
N VAL A 34 -5.28 -7.50 6.70
CA VAL A 34 -5.64 -8.04 5.38
C VAL A 34 -7.08 -7.66 5.00
N ARG A 35 -7.49 -6.45 5.39
CA ARG A 35 -8.76 -5.87 4.96
C ARG A 35 -8.64 -5.38 3.54
N TRP A 36 -9.60 -5.73 2.70
CA TRP A 36 -9.56 -5.38 1.29
C TRP A 36 -10.61 -4.34 0.98
N ILE A 37 -10.19 -3.29 0.29
CA ILE A 37 -11.11 -2.37 -0.36
C ILE A 37 -11.35 -2.91 -1.75
N PHE A 38 -12.61 -3.09 -2.12
CA PHE A 38 -13.01 -3.46 -3.46
C PHE A 38 -13.71 -2.30 -4.15
N ALA A 39 -13.67 -2.24 -5.48
CA ALA A 39 -14.53 -1.37 -6.28
C ALA A 39 -15.58 -2.21 -7.01
N CYS A 40 -16.84 -1.82 -6.82
CA CYS A 40 -17.97 -2.24 -7.63
C CYS A 40 -18.20 -1.21 -8.75
N PRO A 41 -18.44 -1.63 -10.00
CA PRO A 41 -18.76 -0.72 -11.10
C PRO A 41 -19.96 0.20 -10.80
N ASP A 42 -20.99 -0.34 -10.16
CA ASP A 42 -22.25 0.39 -9.92
C ASP A 42 -22.32 1.13 -8.58
N HIS A 43 -21.61 0.65 -7.55
CA HIS A 43 -21.74 1.13 -6.17
C HIS A 43 -20.47 1.78 -5.62
N GLY A 44 -19.39 1.85 -6.41
CA GLY A 44 -18.14 2.47 -6.01
C GLY A 44 -17.34 1.61 -5.03
N LEU A 45 -16.65 2.25 -4.08
CA LEU A 45 -15.77 1.55 -3.13
C LEU A 45 -16.60 0.83 -2.06
N ILE A 46 -16.34 -0.46 -1.91
CA ILE A 46 -16.93 -1.34 -0.90
C ILE A 46 -15.81 -1.78 0.03
N ASP A 47 -15.90 -1.40 1.29
CA ASP A 47 -15.01 -1.88 2.33
C ASP A 47 -15.46 -3.29 2.73
N ASN A 48 -14.66 -4.31 2.43
CA ASN A 48 -15.00 -5.66 2.84
C ASN A 48 -14.46 -5.90 4.25
N TRP A 49 -15.34 -5.75 5.23
CA TRP A 49 -15.09 -6.19 6.60
C TRP A 49 -15.62 -7.60 6.80
N SER A 50 -15.07 -8.59 6.11
CA SER A 50 -15.44 -9.97 6.45
C SER A 50 -14.60 -10.43 7.65
N GLU A 51 -15.24 -10.85 8.74
CA GLU A 51 -14.58 -11.60 9.83
C GLU A 51 -13.89 -12.89 9.32
N ALA A 52 -14.24 -13.31 8.10
CA ALA A 52 -13.64 -14.42 7.37
C ALA A 52 -12.42 -14.04 6.52
N ALA A 53 -12.01 -12.75 6.48
CA ALA A 53 -10.76 -12.35 5.86
C ALA A 53 -9.64 -12.99 6.69
N PRO A 54 -8.74 -13.78 6.07
CA PRO A 54 -7.87 -14.59 6.88
C PRO A 54 -6.92 -13.68 7.65
N ARG A 55 -6.94 -13.81 8.98
CA ARG A 55 -6.03 -13.06 9.85
C ARG A 55 -4.63 -13.64 9.67
N VAL A 56 -3.63 -12.76 9.58
CA VAL A 56 -2.24 -13.21 9.66
C VAL A 56 -2.07 -13.92 11.02
N ARG A 57 -1.44 -15.10 10.99
CA ARG A 57 -1.25 -15.93 12.17
C ARG A 57 -0.30 -15.20 13.12
N GLY A 58 -0.73 -14.93 14.36
CA GLY A 58 -0.01 -14.08 15.33
C GLY A 58 -0.71 -12.74 15.63
N CYS A 59 -1.74 -12.37 14.87
CA CYS A 59 -2.50 -11.11 15.03
C CYS A 59 -3.83 -11.30 15.81
N GLU A 60 -3.90 -12.28 16.69
CA GLU A 60 -5.13 -12.62 17.42
C GLU A 60 -5.44 -11.55 18.47
N GLY A 61 -6.38 -10.65 18.14
CA GLY A 61 -6.83 -9.56 19.00
C GLY A 61 -6.66 -8.15 18.42
N ALA A 62 -6.26 -8.02 17.15
CA ALA A 62 -5.97 -6.74 16.49
C ALA A 62 -7.19 -5.78 16.47
N THR A 63 -7.28 -4.96 17.51
CA THR A 63 -8.00 -3.69 17.53
C THR A 63 -7.21 -2.70 16.68
N GLY A 64 -7.43 -2.69 15.36
CA GLY A 64 -6.95 -1.62 14.46
C GLY A 64 -5.48 -1.19 14.65
N SER A 65 -4.59 -2.15 14.90
CA SER A 65 -3.15 -1.96 15.07
C SER A 65 -2.42 -3.00 14.23
N MET A 66 -1.37 -2.57 13.51
CA MET A 66 -0.46 -3.47 12.80
C MET A 66 0.90 -3.36 13.45
N ASN A 67 1.50 -4.48 13.88
CA ASN A 67 2.83 -4.42 14.46
C ASN A 67 3.92 -4.30 13.37
N PRO A 68 5.16 -3.91 13.70
CA PRO A 68 6.23 -3.76 12.71
C PRO A 68 6.55 -5.01 11.89
N GLU A 69 6.45 -6.20 12.49
CA GLU A 69 6.72 -7.47 11.80
C GLU A 69 5.64 -7.77 10.76
N GLU A 70 4.37 -7.56 11.12
CA GLU A 70 3.23 -7.67 10.21
C GLU A 70 3.33 -6.67 9.04
N ARG A 71 3.71 -5.42 9.33
CA ARG A 71 3.95 -4.40 8.27
C ARG A 71 5.05 -4.84 7.33
N LEU A 72 6.20 -5.25 7.84
CA LEU A 72 7.33 -5.67 7.01
C LEU A 72 6.97 -6.88 6.14
N TRP A 73 6.27 -7.86 6.72
CA TRP A 73 5.80 -9.05 6.01
C TRP A 73 4.84 -8.72 4.86
N LEU A 74 3.91 -7.78 5.08
CA LEU A 74 2.97 -7.32 4.08
C LEU A 74 3.67 -6.51 2.97
N LEU A 75 4.53 -5.57 3.38
CA LEU A 75 5.28 -4.71 2.47
C LEU A 75 6.22 -5.54 1.58
N GLU A 76 6.92 -6.52 2.13
CA GLU A 76 7.80 -7.42 1.36
C GLU A 76 7.06 -8.10 0.22
N ARG A 77 5.86 -8.64 0.49
CA ARG A 77 5.02 -9.28 -0.54
C ARG A 77 4.49 -8.29 -1.55
N ALA A 78 4.10 -7.10 -1.10
CA ALA A 78 3.69 -6.05 -2.00
C ALA A 78 4.81 -5.66 -2.97
N PHE A 79 6.06 -5.53 -2.50
CA PHE A 79 7.22 -5.28 -3.34
C PHE A 79 7.56 -6.44 -4.29
N ASP A 80 7.43 -7.67 -3.82
CA ASP A 80 7.64 -8.85 -4.68
C ASP A 80 6.60 -8.94 -5.81
N GLU A 81 5.35 -8.54 -5.57
CA GLU A 81 4.33 -8.43 -6.63
C GLU A 81 4.51 -7.18 -7.50
N TYR A 82 4.93 -6.07 -6.92
CA TYR A 82 5.24 -4.83 -7.65
C TYR A 82 6.33 -5.07 -8.69
N GLY A 83 7.41 -5.75 -8.30
CA GLY A 83 8.54 -6.08 -9.20
C GLY A 83 8.20 -7.07 -10.31
N ARG A 84 7.02 -7.70 -10.29
CA ARG A 84 6.54 -8.64 -11.33
C ARG A 84 5.61 -7.99 -12.36
N SER A 85 5.14 -6.77 -12.10
CA SER A 85 4.23 -6.07 -13.01
C SER A 85 4.97 -5.51 -14.24
N PRO A 86 4.27 -5.30 -15.36
CA PRO A 86 4.82 -4.50 -16.45
C PRO A 86 5.11 -3.09 -15.92
N LEU A 87 6.38 -2.69 -16.03
CA LEU A 87 6.97 -1.56 -15.28
C LEU A 87 6.67 -0.18 -15.87
N ASP A 88 6.16 -0.10 -17.11
CA ASP A 88 5.98 1.19 -17.79
C ASP A 88 4.90 2.04 -17.08
N GLN A 89 5.36 3.12 -16.45
CA GLN A 89 4.57 4.11 -15.72
C GLN A 89 3.72 3.57 -14.56
N ASP A 90 4.08 2.42 -13.96
CA ASP A 90 3.38 1.88 -12.80
C ASP A 90 3.89 2.48 -11.48
N TYR A 91 3.00 2.64 -10.50
CA TYR A 91 3.34 3.11 -9.16
C TYR A 91 2.67 2.27 -8.08
N MET A 92 3.33 2.19 -6.94
CA MET A 92 2.79 1.68 -5.70
C MET A 92 2.80 2.80 -4.66
N VAL A 93 1.64 3.12 -4.09
CA VAL A 93 1.52 4.08 -2.99
C VAL A 93 1.23 3.30 -1.71
N ILE A 94 2.02 3.59 -0.68
CA ILE A 94 1.82 3.11 0.68
C ILE A 94 1.43 4.33 1.50
N GLU A 95 0.27 4.31 2.13
CA GLU A 95 -0.25 5.43 2.94
C GLU A 95 -0.43 4.97 4.38
N GLN A 96 -0.24 5.87 5.34
CA GLN A 96 -0.67 5.61 6.71
C GLN A 96 -2.20 5.70 6.78
N LEU A 97 -2.84 4.68 7.34
CA LEU A 97 -4.30 4.63 7.40
C LEU A 97 -4.86 5.81 8.21
N GLY A 98 -5.86 6.51 7.66
CA GLY A 98 -6.46 7.69 8.27
C GLY A 98 -5.62 8.98 8.12
N ARG A 99 -4.46 8.91 7.47
CA ARG A 99 -3.55 10.03 7.19
C ARG A 99 -3.11 9.98 5.71
N PRO A 100 -4.00 10.29 4.75
CA PRO A 100 -3.69 10.16 3.31
C PRO A 100 -2.57 11.12 2.85
N ASP A 101 -2.25 12.13 3.63
CA ASP A 101 -1.10 13.02 3.42
C ASP A 101 0.24 12.40 3.84
N HIS A 102 0.21 11.34 4.64
CA HIS A 102 1.36 10.55 5.07
C HIS A 102 1.53 9.35 4.14
N TYR A 103 2.36 9.49 3.11
CA TYR A 103 2.59 8.40 2.17
C TYR A 103 4.03 8.32 1.68
N VAL A 104 4.40 7.09 1.33
CA VAL A 104 5.61 6.75 0.59
C VAL A 104 5.16 6.09 -0.70
N GLN A 105 5.64 6.57 -1.83
CA GLN A 105 5.35 5.98 -3.14
C GLN A 105 6.62 5.47 -3.81
N PHE A 106 6.45 4.44 -4.61
CA PHE A 106 7.48 3.84 -5.44
C PHE A 106 6.98 3.84 -6.88
N MET A 107 7.81 4.29 -7.81
CA MET A 107 7.41 4.39 -9.21
C MET A 107 8.60 4.18 -10.14
N HIS A 108 8.33 3.62 -11.31
CA HIS A 108 9.33 3.51 -12.37
C HIS A 108 9.29 4.76 -13.26
N HIS A 109 10.45 5.31 -13.57
CA HIS A 109 10.62 6.41 -14.52
C HIS A 109 11.38 5.95 -15.77
N GLY A 110 10.79 6.23 -16.94
CA GLY A 110 11.39 5.91 -18.24
C GLY A 110 11.40 4.42 -18.56
N ASP A 111 12.36 4.01 -19.38
CA ASP A 111 12.49 2.69 -20.00
C ASP A 111 12.92 1.59 -19.00
N ASP A 112 12.15 1.41 -17.92
CA ASP A 112 12.21 0.31 -16.94
C ASP A 112 13.44 0.24 -16.00
N SER A 113 14.42 1.15 -16.11
CA SER A 113 15.69 1.02 -15.36
C SER A 113 15.80 1.86 -14.08
N VAL A 114 14.91 2.82 -13.85
CA VAL A 114 14.99 3.71 -12.67
C VAL A 114 13.75 3.55 -11.82
N LEU A 115 13.89 2.78 -10.73
CA LEU A 115 12.96 2.81 -9.60
C LEU A 115 13.32 4.01 -8.72
N LEU A 116 12.31 4.81 -8.39
CA LEU A 116 12.41 5.88 -7.42
C LEU A 116 11.48 5.64 -6.24
N ALA A 117 11.92 6.13 -5.07
CA ALA A 117 11.07 6.28 -3.89
C ALA A 117 10.80 7.76 -3.65
N GLU A 118 9.57 8.09 -3.28
CA GLU A 118 9.16 9.45 -2.95
C GLU A 118 8.36 9.48 -1.64
N VAL A 119 8.63 10.48 -0.82
CA VAL A 119 7.97 10.74 0.47
C VAL A 119 7.20 12.05 0.37
N SER A 120 5.91 12.01 0.76
CA SER A 120 5.06 13.20 0.76
C SER A 120 5.63 14.30 1.64
N SER A 121 5.76 15.49 1.06
CA SER A 121 6.11 16.72 1.77
C SER A 121 4.98 17.27 2.64
N ARG A 122 3.74 16.80 2.38
CA ARG A 122 2.48 17.32 2.94
C ARG A 122 2.19 18.80 2.58
N GLU A 123 2.89 19.37 1.59
CA GLU A 123 2.76 20.78 1.18
C GLU A 123 1.76 21.01 0.03
N TRP A 124 0.90 20.03 -0.24
CA TRP A 124 -0.09 20.08 -1.30
C TRP A 124 -1.16 21.15 -0.99
N GLY A 125 -1.37 22.12 -1.89
CA GLY A 125 -2.45 23.11 -1.77
C GLY A 125 -2.06 24.51 -1.29
N GLY A 126 -0.77 24.83 -1.14
CA GLY A 126 -0.29 26.22 -1.09
C GLY A 126 -0.48 26.98 0.24
N SER A 127 -0.92 26.34 1.32
CA SER A 127 -0.96 26.96 2.66
C SER A 127 0.05 26.29 3.60
N PRO A 128 1.11 27.01 4.03
CA PRO A 128 2.24 26.42 4.76
C PRO A 128 2.06 26.41 6.28
N SER A 129 0.90 26.04 6.83
CA SER A 129 0.68 26.21 8.29
C SER A 129 0.54 24.96 9.15
N ASP A 130 0.19 23.77 8.65
CA ASP A 130 0.13 22.56 9.53
C ASP A 130 0.59 21.26 8.84
N GLY A 131 0.99 21.33 7.56
CA GLY A 131 1.30 20.17 6.74
C GLY A 131 2.79 19.81 6.72
N SER A 132 3.73 20.73 6.54
CA SER A 132 5.13 20.40 6.19
C SER A 132 5.83 19.42 7.14
N LEU A 133 6.74 18.60 6.62
CA LEU A 133 7.62 17.74 7.44
C LEU A 133 8.42 18.56 8.47
N ALA A 134 8.65 17.98 9.63
CA ALA A 134 9.49 18.60 10.66
C ALA A 134 10.92 18.81 10.12
N PRO A 135 11.62 19.91 10.46
CA PRO A 135 12.99 20.16 9.99
C PRO A 135 13.95 19.00 10.27
N GLU A 136 13.80 18.34 11.42
CA GLU A 136 14.59 17.17 11.80
C GLU A 136 14.34 15.98 10.86
N SER A 137 13.07 15.72 10.52
CA SER A 137 12.70 14.69 9.54
C SER A 137 13.29 15.00 8.16
N VAL A 138 13.26 16.27 7.74
CA VAL A 138 13.87 16.71 6.47
C VAL A 138 15.38 16.46 6.45
N GLN A 139 16.06 16.78 7.55
CA GLN A 139 17.51 16.53 7.67
C GLN A 139 17.82 15.04 7.56
N VAL A 140 17.09 14.19 8.29
CA VAL A 140 17.32 12.73 8.25
C VAL A 140 17.00 12.18 6.86
N LEU A 141 15.94 12.65 6.18
CA LEU A 141 15.67 12.28 4.79
C LEU A 141 16.82 12.65 3.86
N ALA A 142 17.41 13.85 4.02
CA ALA A 142 18.58 14.26 3.25
C ALA A 142 19.81 13.36 3.50
N GLU A 143 20.04 12.95 4.75
CA GLU A 143 21.10 11.98 5.11
C GLU A 143 20.84 10.59 4.50
N LEU A 144 19.58 10.25 4.24
CA LEU A 144 19.18 9.03 3.50
C LEU A 144 19.27 9.20 1.97
N GLY A 145 19.73 10.35 1.49
CA GLY A 145 19.84 10.66 0.07
C GLY A 145 18.52 11.06 -0.60
N PHE A 146 17.47 11.35 0.18
CA PHE A 146 16.22 11.89 -0.34
C PHE A 146 16.33 13.40 -0.47
N THR A 147 16.08 13.91 -1.66
CA THR A 147 16.19 15.34 -1.98
C THR A 147 14.87 15.85 -2.55
N GLY A 148 14.47 17.06 -2.19
CA GLY A 148 13.25 17.68 -2.73
C GLY A 148 13.48 18.20 -4.16
N GLY A 149 12.44 18.24 -4.99
CA GLY A 149 12.63 18.83 -6.34
C GLY A 149 11.52 18.70 -7.37
N GLY A 150 10.28 18.40 -6.99
CA GLY A 150 9.13 18.38 -7.90
C GLY A 150 8.19 19.58 -7.71
N PRO A 151 7.19 19.77 -8.60
CA PRO A 151 6.11 20.77 -8.41
C PRO A 151 5.38 20.61 -7.06
N LEU A 152 5.46 19.42 -6.50
CA LEU A 152 4.76 18.94 -5.32
C LEU A 152 5.69 18.89 -4.09
N LYS A 153 6.95 19.29 -4.28
CA LYS A 153 8.00 19.42 -3.27
C LYS A 153 8.28 18.17 -2.43
N ASN A 154 7.80 17.02 -2.88
CA ASN A 154 8.09 15.74 -2.24
C ASN A 154 9.60 15.42 -2.29
N TYR A 155 10.02 14.60 -1.32
CA TYR A 155 11.40 14.16 -1.16
C TYR A 155 11.59 12.86 -1.91
N ARG A 156 12.51 12.84 -2.88
CA ARG A 156 12.72 11.69 -3.76
C ARG A 156 14.13 11.16 -3.71
N ARG A 157 14.27 9.86 -3.99
CA ARG A 157 15.55 9.17 -4.17
C ARG A 157 15.42 8.19 -5.33
N ASP A 158 16.33 8.33 -6.29
CA ASP A 158 16.41 7.46 -7.47
C ASP A 158 17.48 6.36 -7.26
N GLY A 159 17.56 5.41 -8.19
CA GLY A 159 18.61 4.41 -8.21
C GLY A 159 18.49 3.35 -7.10
N ILE A 160 17.25 2.97 -6.77
CA ILE A 160 16.96 1.93 -5.77
C ILE A 160 16.45 0.62 -6.42
N ALA A 161 16.61 0.47 -7.73
CA ALA A 161 16.14 -0.68 -8.49
C ALA A 161 16.90 -1.99 -8.16
N ASP A 162 18.10 -1.90 -7.58
CA ASP A 162 18.93 -3.04 -7.20
C ASP A 162 18.52 -3.68 -5.86
N ARG A 163 17.54 -3.08 -5.16
CA ARG A 163 17.09 -3.53 -3.85
C ARG A 163 16.18 -4.76 -3.94
N THR A 164 16.39 -5.68 -3.03
CA THR A 164 15.47 -6.80 -2.81
C THR A 164 14.13 -6.33 -2.23
N PRO A 165 13.04 -7.11 -2.37
CA PRO A 165 11.73 -6.76 -1.79
C PRO A 165 11.78 -6.47 -0.29
N ILE A 166 12.57 -7.22 0.48
CA ILE A 166 12.73 -7.01 1.92
C ILE A 166 13.51 -5.71 2.24
N GLU A 167 14.50 -5.34 1.43
CA GLU A 167 15.21 -4.06 1.58
C GLU A 167 14.29 -2.88 1.25
N LEU A 168 13.42 -3.01 0.25
CA LEU A 168 12.42 -1.99 -0.08
C LEU A 168 11.35 -1.88 1.02
N ALA A 169 10.91 -3.00 1.58
CA ALA A 169 9.99 -3.02 2.73
C ALA A 169 10.59 -2.30 3.96
N ALA A 170 11.83 -2.64 4.30
CA ALA A 170 12.55 -1.98 5.40
C ALA A 170 12.79 -0.50 5.12
N MET A 171 13.04 -0.13 3.86
CA MET A 171 13.14 1.27 3.45
C MET A 171 11.82 2.00 3.66
N ALA A 172 10.70 1.47 3.18
CA ALA A 172 9.38 2.08 3.35
C ALA A 172 9.05 2.30 4.84
N GLU A 173 9.22 1.26 5.66
CA GLU A 173 9.04 1.34 7.12
C GLU A 173 9.89 2.47 7.74
N ARG A 174 11.18 2.52 7.39
CA ARG A 174 12.10 3.56 7.89
C ARG A 174 11.66 4.96 7.45
N LEU A 175 11.18 5.11 6.21
CA LEU A 175 10.72 6.40 5.69
C LEU A 175 9.47 6.88 6.45
N PHE A 176 8.52 6.00 6.79
CA PHE A 176 7.39 6.36 7.64
C PHE A 176 7.83 6.85 9.02
N VAL A 177 8.72 6.09 9.67
CA VAL A 177 9.25 6.42 11.01
C VAL A 177 9.95 7.78 10.99
N VAL A 178 10.81 8.02 10.01
CA VAL A 178 11.59 9.25 9.89
C VAL A 178 10.72 10.45 9.52
N ALA A 179 9.84 10.29 8.53
CA ALA A 179 9.08 11.40 7.99
C ALA A 179 7.91 11.81 8.89
N TYR A 180 7.23 10.83 9.49
CA TYR A 180 5.94 11.08 10.14
C TYR A 180 5.92 10.75 11.64
N GLY A 181 6.93 10.05 12.15
CA GLY A 181 7.00 9.65 13.56
C GLY A 181 5.73 8.96 14.09
N PRO A 182 5.11 8.01 13.35
CA PRO A 182 3.90 7.34 13.81
C PRO A 182 4.18 6.46 15.05
N SER A 183 3.12 6.05 15.74
CA SER A 183 3.23 5.02 16.78
C SER A 183 3.72 3.70 16.19
N ALA A 184 4.35 2.85 16.99
CA ALA A 184 4.94 1.58 16.50
C ALA A 184 3.92 0.63 15.85
N ASP A 185 2.65 0.79 16.18
CA ASP A 185 1.51 -0.02 15.78
C ASP A 185 0.69 0.59 14.62
N PHE A 186 1.24 1.58 13.91
CA PHE A 186 0.55 2.23 12.81
C PHE A 186 0.19 1.27 11.68
N GLU A 187 -0.93 1.56 11.04
CA GLU A 187 -1.48 0.79 9.93
C GLU A 187 -1.16 1.44 8.59
N VAL A 188 -1.01 0.62 7.56
CA VAL A 188 -0.80 1.06 6.18
C VAL A 188 -1.91 0.59 5.25
N SER A 189 -2.20 1.40 4.24
CA SER A 189 -2.88 0.99 3.02
C SER A 189 -1.91 0.91 1.86
N ILE A 190 -2.02 -0.12 1.03
CA ILE A 190 -1.21 -0.28 -0.18
C ILE A 190 -2.11 -0.23 -1.40
N GLN A 191 -1.74 0.61 -2.35
CA GLN A 191 -2.42 0.81 -3.63
C GLN A 191 -1.42 0.62 -4.76
N PHE A 192 -1.87 0.01 -5.85
CA PHE A 192 -1.12 -0.12 -7.09
C PHE A 192 -1.87 0.63 -8.18
N LYS A 193 -1.17 1.27 -9.12
CA LYS A 193 -1.82 1.76 -10.34
C LYS A 193 -2.24 0.60 -11.23
N CYS A 194 -1.44 -0.46 -11.31
CA CYS A 194 -1.81 -1.72 -11.97
C CYS A 194 -2.74 -2.57 -11.08
N ASP A 195 -4.02 -2.66 -11.43
CA ASP A 195 -5.00 -3.50 -10.73
C ASP A 195 -4.60 -4.99 -10.73
N GLU A 196 -3.85 -5.45 -11.74
CA GLU A 196 -3.38 -6.84 -11.82
C GLU A 196 -2.36 -7.16 -10.72
N ALA A 197 -1.46 -6.22 -10.39
CA ALA A 197 -0.47 -6.38 -9.32
C ALA A 197 -1.15 -6.62 -7.97
N LEU A 198 -2.16 -5.79 -7.67
CA LEU A 198 -2.95 -5.90 -6.47
C LEU A 198 -3.77 -7.19 -6.45
N HIS A 199 -4.29 -7.62 -7.59
CA HIS A 199 -5.00 -8.90 -7.70
C HIS A 199 -4.08 -10.11 -7.45
N ARG A 200 -2.84 -10.10 -7.96
CA ARG A 200 -1.87 -11.17 -7.67
C ARG A 200 -1.47 -11.19 -6.20
N LEU A 201 -1.25 -10.02 -5.60
CA LEU A 201 -1.02 -9.89 -4.16
C LEU A 201 -2.20 -10.47 -3.37
N PHE A 202 -3.42 -10.14 -3.79
CA PHE A 202 -4.64 -10.69 -3.21
C PHE A 202 -4.66 -12.21 -3.20
N LEU A 203 -4.51 -12.83 -4.38
CA LEU A 203 -4.54 -14.28 -4.51
C LEU A 203 -3.44 -14.95 -3.69
N ARG A 204 -2.23 -14.40 -3.73
CA ARG A 204 -1.09 -14.93 -2.98
C ARG A 204 -1.35 -14.94 -1.47
N LEU A 205 -1.81 -13.81 -0.91
CA LEU A 205 -2.07 -13.69 0.52
C LEU A 205 -3.15 -14.68 0.96
N MET A 206 -4.22 -14.84 0.17
CA MET A 206 -5.26 -15.83 0.43
C MET A 206 -4.73 -17.27 0.44
N PHE A 207 -3.86 -17.64 -0.50
CA PHE A 207 -3.33 -18.99 -0.58
C PHE A 207 -2.27 -19.30 0.48
N GLU A 208 -1.39 -18.35 0.79
CA GLU A 208 -0.38 -18.53 1.85
C GLU A 208 -1.04 -18.73 3.22
N GLN A 209 -2.14 -18.03 3.48
CA GLN A 209 -2.91 -18.17 4.71
C GLN A 209 -3.68 -19.49 4.79
N ALA A 210 -4.18 -20.02 3.67
CA ALA A 210 -4.89 -21.31 3.62
C ALA A 210 -3.98 -22.54 3.83
N ARG A 211 -2.66 -22.38 3.67
CA ARG A 211 -1.66 -23.47 3.79
C ARG A 211 -1.02 -23.57 5.16
N GLY A 212 -1.19 -22.55 6.01
CA GLY A 212 -0.81 -22.61 7.42
C GLY A 212 -1.81 -23.41 8.20
#